data_AF-A0A9E1NHE4-F1
#
_entry.id   AF-A0A9E1NHE4-F1
#
_cell.length_a   1.000
_cell.length_b   1.000
_cell.length_c   1.000
_cell.angle_alpha   90.00
_cell.angle_beta   90.00
_cell.angle_gamma   90.00
#
_symmetry.space_group_name_H-M   'P 1'
#
loop_
_entity.id
_entity.type
_entity.pdbx_description
1 polymer ?
#
loop_
_entity_poly.entity_id
_entity_poly.type
_entity_poly.pdbx_seq_one_letter_code
_entity_poly.pdbx_strand_id
1 'polypeptide(L)'
;MAKDKTILYALSTCSHCKSTKRLLSECNVEYDYIEVDDLEGEERKAILKDIKEMNPRCSFPTIKINEIVIVGYKEKQIKEALGIKYES
;
A
#
# COMPACT_ATOMS: atom_id res chain seq x y z
N MET A 1 -9.66 13.61 -15.04
CA MET A 1 -10.31 13.06 -13.83
C MET A 1 -9.35 12.03 -13.26
N ALA A 2 -8.49 12.44 -12.32
CA ALA A 2 -7.54 11.52 -11.70
C ALA A 2 -8.32 10.72 -10.66
N LYS A 3 -8.58 9.44 -10.95
CA LYS A 3 -9.05 8.50 -9.93
C LYS A 3 -7.98 8.42 -8.86
N ASP A 4 -8.35 8.65 -7.61
CA ASP A 4 -7.47 8.46 -6.46
C ASP A 4 -6.86 7.06 -6.49
N LYS A 5 -5.58 6.97 -6.83
CA LYS A 5 -4.92 5.67 -7.04
C LYS A 5 -4.28 5.23 -5.73
N THR A 6 -4.98 4.34 -5.03
CA THR A 6 -4.44 3.67 -3.83
C THR A 6 -3.86 2.33 -4.24
N ILE A 7 -2.58 2.09 -3.94
CA ILE A 7 -1.88 0.84 -4.24
C ILE A 7 -1.22 0.32 -2.97
N LEU A 8 -1.52 -0.91 -2.59
CA LEU A 8 -0.91 -1.64 -1.49
C LEU A 8 0.10 -2.66 -2.06
N TYR A 9 1.38 -2.39 -1.85
CA TYR A 9 2.46 -3.34 -2.10
C TYR A 9 2.68 -4.21 -0.87
N ALA A 10 2.55 -5.52 -1.08
CA ALA A 10 2.54 -6.49 -0.01
C ALA A 10 3.26 -7.79 -0.42
N LEU A 11 3.43 -8.65 0.58
CA LEU A 11 3.86 -10.03 0.41
C LEU A 11 2.75 -10.94 0.93
N SER A 12 2.44 -12.01 0.18
CA SER A 12 1.41 -13.00 0.52
C SER A 12 1.64 -13.65 1.90
N THR A 13 2.91 -13.76 2.28
CA THR A 13 3.38 -14.38 3.53
C THR A 13 3.42 -13.44 4.74
N CYS A 14 3.13 -12.14 4.57
CA CYS A 14 3.30 -11.15 5.64
C CYS A 14 2.00 -10.90 6.42
N SER A 15 2.04 -11.11 7.74
CA SER A 15 0.91 -10.85 8.65
C SER A 15 0.45 -9.38 8.64
N HIS A 16 1.39 -8.43 8.61
CA HIS A 16 1.08 -6.99 8.60
C HIS A 16 0.38 -6.54 7.31
N CYS A 17 0.67 -7.21 6.18
CA CYS A 17 0.01 -6.93 4.91
C CYS A 17 -1.47 -7.30 4.97
N LYS A 18 -1.80 -8.45 5.56
CA LYS A 18 -3.19 -8.90 5.76
C LYS A 18 -3.99 -7.91 6.62
N SER A 19 -3.40 -7.41 7.71
CA SER A 19 -4.04 -6.38 8.54
C SER A 19 -4.30 -5.09 7.77
N THR A 20 -3.35 -4.64 6.94
CA THR A 20 -3.50 -3.45 6.10
C THR A 20 -4.63 -3.61 5.08
N LYS A 21 -4.66 -4.77 4.40
CA LYS A 21 -5.69 -5.10 3.41
C LYS A 21 -7.09 -5.10 4.05
N ARG A 22 -7.21 -5.70 5.23
CA ARG A 22 -8.46 -5.71 5.98
C ARG A 22 -8.90 -4.30 6.36
N LEU A 23 -7.99 -3.46 6.86
CA LEU A 23 -8.29 -2.07 7.20
C LEU A 23 -8.85 -1.30 5.99
N LEU A 24 -8.18 -1.38 4.83
CA LEU A 24 -8.62 -0.72 3.60
C LEU A 24 -10.00 -1.24 3.14
N SER A 25 -10.25 -2.54 3.28
CA SER A 25 -11.54 -3.16 2.99
C SER A 25 -12.64 -2.70 3.95
N GLU A 26 -12.34 -2.57 5.25
CA GLU A 26 -13.27 -2.06 6.27
C GLU A 26 -13.59 -0.58 6.04
N CYS A 27 -12.62 0.19 5.51
CA CYS A 27 -12.82 1.56 5.07
C CYS A 27 -13.62 1.68 3.77
N ASN A 28 -13.95 0.57 3.10
CA ASN A 28 -14.70 0.52 1.84
C ASN A 28 -14.09 1.39 0.71
N VAL A 29 -12.77 1.50 0.69
CA VAL A 29 -12.05 2.29 -0.33
C VAL A 29 -11.63 1.37 -1.49
N GLU A 30 -11.66 1.89 -2.72
CA GLU A 30 -11.06 1.21 -3.86
C GLU A 30 -9.52 1.31 -3.78
N TYR A 31 -8.86 0.16 -3.75
CA TYR A 31 -7.40 0.06 -3.78
C TYR A 31 -6.94 -1.12 -4.62
N ASP A 32 -5.82 -0.93 -5.30
CA ASP A 32 -5.05 -2.00 -5.93
C ASP A 32 -4.19 -2.70 -4.88
N TYR A 33 -4.07 -4.01 -4.97
CA TYR A 33 -3.22 -4.82 -4.11
C TYR A 33 -2.27 -5.63 -4.99
N ILE A 34 -0.97 -5.49 -4.73
CA ILE A 34 0.09 -6.11 -5.52
C ILE A 34 0.93 -7.00 -4.61
N GLU A 35 0.92 -8.30 -4.89
CA GLU A 35 1.77 -9.29 -4.24
C GLU A 35 3.08 -9.40 -4.99
N VAL A 36 4.12 -8.76 -4.45
CA VAL A 36 5.42 -8.69 -5.13
C VAL A 36 6.08 -10.07 -5.23
N ASP A 37 5.69 -11.01 -4.36
CA ASP A 37 6.14 -12.41 -4.42
C ASP A 37 5.40 -13.24 -5.47
N ASP A 38 4.18 -12.84 -5.87
CA ASP A 38 3.40 -13.52 -6.92
C ASP A 38 3.85 -13.09 -8.32
N LEU A 39 4.45 -11.91 -8.44
CA LEU A 39 5.01 -11.40 -9.69
C LEU A 39 6.33 -12.09 -10.07
N GLU A 40 6.53 -12.32 -11.36
CA GLU A 40 7.75 -12.94 -11.90
C GLU A 40 8.47 -12.05 -12.94
N GLY A 41 9.75 -12.35 -13.19
CA GLY A 41 10.52 -11.75 -14.28
C GLY A 41 10.69 -10.22 -14.20
N GLU A 42 10.27 -9.53 -15.25
CA GLU A 42 10.43 -8.08 -15.43
C GLU A 42 9.44 -7.27 -14.59
N GLU A 43 8.20 -7.75 -14.41
CA GLU A 43 7.18 -7.04 -13.64
C GLU A 43 7.60 -6.89 -12.18
N ARG A 44 8.09 -7.96 -11.57
CA ARG A 44 8.64 -7.93 -10.21
C ARG A 44 9.78 -6.92 -10.08
N LYS A 45 10.69 -6.86 -11.06
CA LYS A 45 11.81 -5.89 -11.04
C LYS A 45 11.31 -4.46 -11.13
N ALA A 46 10.33 -4.18 -11.98
CA ALA A 46 9.74 -2.86 -12.13
C ALA A 46 9.11 -2.40 -10.81
N ILE A 47 8.27 -3.23 -10.20
CA ILE A 47 7.63 -2.92 -8.91
C ILE A 47 8.67 -2.75 -7.79
N LEU A 48 9.67 -3.63 -7.70
CA LEU A 48 10.74 -3.49 -6.70
C LEU A 48 11.57 -2.21 -6.88
N LYS A 49 11.76 -1.76 -8.13
CA LYS A 49 12.45 -0.50 -8.41
C LYS A 49 11.63 0.69 -7.93
N ASP A 50 10.34 0.73 -8.26
CA ASP A 50 9.39 1.74 -7.76
C ASP A 50 9.39 1.78 -6.22
N ILE A 51 9.30 0.62 -5.58
CA ILE A 51 9.36 0.51 -4.11
C ILE A 51 10.70 0.99 -3.59
N LYS A 52 11.83 0.71 -4.24
CA LYS A 52 13.14 1.22 -3.82
C LYS A 52 13.24 2.74 -3.91
N GLU A 53 12.66 3.35 -4.94
CA GLU A 53 12.64 4.80 -5.11
C GLU A 53 11.80 5.47 -4.02
N MET A 54 10.66 4.88 -3.66
CA MET A 54 9.78 5.36 -2.59
C MET A 54 10.30 5.02 -1.18
N ASN A 55 10.90 3.84 -1.04
CA ASN A 55 11.34 3.24 0.20
C ASN A 55 12.64 2.45 -0.03
N PRO A 56 13.82 3.07 0.16
CA PRO A 56 15.10 2.39 -0.06
C PRO A 56 15.32 1.20 0.91
N ARG A 57 14.52 1.08 1.97
CA ARG A 57 14.57 -0.07 2.90
C ARG A 57 13.78 -1.29 2.41
N CYS A 58 13.09 -1.22 1.27
CA CYS A 58 12.25 -2.32 0.74
C CYS A 58 11.40 -3.02 1.80
N SER A 59 10.76 -2.23 2.66
CA SER A 59 9.96 -2.75 3.77
C SER A 59 8.51 -2.92 3.33
N PHE A 60 7.88 -4.01 3.78
CA PHE A 60 6.49 -4.32 3.48
C PHE A 60 5.66 -4.33 4.77
N PRO A 61 4.38 -3.89 4.74
CA PRO A 61 3.65 -3.35 3.58
C PRO A 61 4.09 -1.93 3.20
N THR A 62 4.08 -1.57 1.92
CA THR A 62 4.22 -0.19 1.45
C THR A 62 2.91 0.21 0.77
N ILE A 63 2.28 1.29 1.23
CA ILE A 63 1.02 1.80 0.70
C ILE A 63 1.30 3.13 -0.01
N LYS A 64 0.83 3.27 -1.24
CA LYS A 64 0.87 4.50 -2.02
C LYS A 64 -0.56 5.00 -2.19
N ILE A 65 -0.91 6.11 -1.57
CA ILE A 65 -2.21 6.76 -1.72
C ILE A 65 -1.95 8.08 -2.43
N ASN A 66 -2.30 8.15 -3.72
CA ASN A 66 -1.97 9.29 -4.57
C ASN A 66 -0.45 9.58 -4.57
N GLU A 67 -0.03 10.70 -3.99
CA GLU A 67 1.37 11.09 -3.84
C GLU A 67 1.96 10.74 -2.46
N ILE A 68 1.14 10.23 -1.54
CA ILE A 68 1.53 9.90 -0.17
C ILE A 68 2.02 8.45 -0.13
N VAL A 69 3.25 8.26 0.34
CA VAL A 69 3.83 6.93 0.58
C VAL A 69 3.87 6.65 2.07
N ILE A 70 3.26 5.54 2.47
CA ILE A 70 3.25 5.04 3.84
C ILE A 70 4.00 3.71 3.87
N VAL A 71 5.04 3.65 4.69
CA VAL A 71 5.84 2.44 4.88
C VAL A 71 5.50 1.80 6.22
N GLY A 72 5.10 0.53 6.18
CA GLY A 72 4.68 -0.29 7.32
C GLY A 72 3.18 -0.19 7.63
N TYR A 73 2.71 -1.05 8.53
CA TYR A 73 1.33 -0.98 9.03
C TYR A 73 1.17 0.22 9.96
N LYS A 74 0.62 1.32 9.43
CA LYS A 74 0.36 2.56 10.19
C LYS A 74 -1.09 2.98 10.03
N GLU A 75 -1.96 2.34 10.80
CA GLU A 75 -3.42 2.55 10.74
C GLU A 75 -3.82 4.03 10.71
N LYS A 76 -3.26 4.85 11.63
CA LYS A 76 -3.57 6.28 11.70
C LYS A 76 -3.19 7.04 10.42
N GLN A 77 -1.99 6.81 9.90
CA GLN A 77 -1.53 7.48 8.67
C GLN A 77 -2.33 7.02 7.45
N ILE A 78 -2.69 5.74 7.40
CA ILE A 78 -3.51 5.19 6.33
C ILE A 78 -4.88 5.88 6.34
N LYS A 79 -5.56 5.91 7.49
CA LYS A 79 -6.86 6.59 7.64
C LYS A 79 -6.79 8.07 7.26
N GLU A 80 -5.76 8.81 7.71
CA GLU A 80 -5.55 10.21 7.33
C GLU A 80 -5.35 10.38 5.82
N ALA A 81 -4.52 9.53 5.21
CA ALA A 81 -4.25 9.60 3.77
C ALA A 81 -5.46 9.23 2.92
N LEU A 82 -6.36 8.36 3.42
CA LEU A 82 -7.65 8.06 2.81
C LEU A 82 -8.69 9.18 3.02
N GLY A 83 -8.34 10.24 3.76
CA GLY A 83 -9.27 11.34 4.06
C GLY A 83 -10.32 10.99 5.12
N ILE A 84 -10.16 9.87 5.83
CA ILE A 84 -11.02 9.51 6.96
C ILE A 84 -10.59 10.37 8.15
N LYS A 85 -11.11 11.60 8.20
CA LYS A 85 -10.99 12.45 9.38
C LYS A 85 -12.07 12.00 10.37
N TYR A 86 -11.66 11.66 11.59
CA TYR A 86 -12.61 11.65 12.70
C TYR A 86 -13.05 13.10 12.89
N GLU A 87 -14.23 13.45 12.37
CA GLU A 87 -14.92 14.67 12.78
C GLU A 87 -15.16 14.56 14.30
N SER A 88 -14.62 15.55 15.04
CA SER A 88 -14.87 15.78 16.46
C SER A 88 -15.84 16.93 16.61
#